data_AF-A0A1G2RUF1-F1
#
_entry.id   AF-A0A1G2RUF1-F1
#
_cell.length_a   1.000
_cell.length_b   1.000
_cell.length_c   1.000
_cell.angle_alpha   90.00
_cell.angle_beta   90.00
_cell.angle_gamma   90.00
#
_symmetry.space_group_name_H-M   'P 1'
#
loop_
_entity.id
_entity.type
_entity.pdbx_description
1 polymer ?
#
loop_
_entity_poly.entity_id
_entity_poly.type
_entity_poly.pdbx_seq_one_letter_code
_entity_poly.pdbx_strand_id
1 'polypeptide(L)'
;MEQQHSCEAVAVHCIDFRLQKAISKFLGKRFPGGYDRIAVAGGVKDLVANGENSLVFKNLKISSDLHQPKTIVLIQHGDCGAYGGSVEFADFAAEEALQKEQLKSAERLSKAQFPSVAVEKFLIRLSGELIPVI
;
A
#
# COMPACT_ATOMS: atom_id res chain seq x y z
N MET A 1 6.04 29.72 -13.97
CA MET A 1 5.85 28.26 -14.09
C MET A 1 6.26 27.69 -12.76
N GLU A 2 5.30 27.33 -11.91
CA GLU A 2 5.62 26.56 -10.69
C GLU A 2 6.23 25.24 -11.13
N GLN A 3 7.39 24.88 -10.56
CA GLN A 3 7.98 23.57 -10.81
C GLN A 3 7.02 22.52 -10.29
N GLN A 4 6.47 21.73 -11.21
CA GLN A 4 5.61 20.62 -10.89
C GLN A 4 6.49 19.53 -10.23
N HIS A 5 6.46 19.47 -8.91
CA HIS A 5 7.19 18.47 -8.12
C HIS A 5 6.50 17.11 -8.30
N SER A 6 6.84 16.38 -9.35
CA SER A 6 6.29 15.05 -9.60
C SER A 6 7.05 13.96 -8.85
N CYS A 7 6.36 12.86 -8.52
CA CYS A 7 6.98 11.64 -8.02
C CYS A 7 6.64 10.45 -8.93
N GLU A 8 7.44 9.39 -8.85
CA GLU A 8 7.21 8.21 -9.69
C GLU A 8 6.06 7.36 -9.16
N ALA A 9 5.90 7.31 -7.83
CA ALA A 9 4.92 6.48 -7.17
C ALA A 9 4.41 7.07 -5.85
N VAL A 10 3.29 6.53 -5.37
CA VAL A 10 2.83 6.65 -3.99
C VAL A 10 2.67 5.25 -3.40
N ALA A 11 3.29 5.02 -2.25
CA ALA A 11 3.28 3.71 -1.59
C ALA A 11 2.43 3.74 -0.31
N VAL A 12 1.46 2.83 -0.22
CA VAL A 12 0.61 2.61 0.96
C VAL A 12 1.04 1.33 1.66
N HIS A 13 1.37 1.42 2.94
CA HIS A 13 1.77 0.26 3.74
C HIS A 13 1.49 0.44 5.23
N CYS A 14 1.66 -0.63 6.03
CA CYS A 14 1.50 -0.57 7.48
C CYS A 14 2.63 0.23 8.17
N ILE A 15 2.34 0.84 9.32
CA ILE A 15 3.35 1.49 10.19
C ILE A 15 4.33 0.51 10.85
N ASP A 16 4.13 -0.80 10.69
CA ASP A 16 4.88 -1.85 11.38
C ASP A 16 6.40 -1.68 11.21
N PHE A 17 7.09 -1.43 12.32
CA PHE A 17 8.52 -1.10 12.33
C PHE A 17 9.39 -2.23 11.79
N ARG A 18 8.92 -3.49 11.88
CA ARG A 18 9.65 -4.70 11.46
C ARG A 18 9.95 -4.68 9.95
N LEU A 19 9.14 -3.96 9.17
CA LEU A 19 9.15 -4.00 7.71
C LEU A 19 9.77 -2.77 7.05
N GLN A 20 9.93 -1.67 7.79
CA GLN A 20 10.26 -0.36 7.21
C GLN A 20 11.59 -0.34 6.45
N LYS A 21 12.59 -1.08 6.92
CA LYS A 21 13.89 -1.20 6.24
C LYS A 21 13.75 -1.90 4.88
N ALA A 22 13.01 -3.01 4.82
CA ALA A 22 12.80 -3.76 3.60
C ALA A 22 11.95 -2.96 2.60
N ILE A 23 10.86 -2.35 3.05
CA ILE A 23 9.99 -1.50 2.24
C ILE A 23 10.78 -0.31 1.67
N SER A 24 11.54 0.40 2.50
CA SER A 24 12.34 1.56 2.04
C SER A 24 13.40 1.18 1.03
N LYS A 25 14.08 0.02 1.24
CA LYS A 25 15.05 -0.50 0.28
C LYS A 25 14.39 -0.87 -1.05
N PHE A 26 13.23 -1.54 -1.01
CA PHE A 26 12.48 -1.91 -2.19
C PHE A 26 12.01 -0.68 -2.99
N LEU A 27 11.33 0.26 -2.32
CA LEU A 27 10.80 1.46 -2.96
C LEU A 27 11.90 2.38 -3.47
N GLY A 28 12.96 2.61 -2.69
CA GLY A 28 14.08 3.47 -3.12
C GLY A 28 14.85 2.89 -4.32
N LYS A 29 14.95 1.56 -4.44
CA LYS A 29 15.52 0.92 -5.62
C LYS A 29 14.58 1.00 -6.84
N ARG A 30 13.28 0.84 -6.62
CA ARG A 30 12.27 0.82 -7.70
C ARG A 30 11.95 2.22 -8.23
N PHE A 31 11.98 3.23 -7.36
CA PHE A 31 11.58 4.59 -7.66
C PHE A 31 12.66 5.62 -7.29
N PRO A 32 13.81 5.62 -7.99
CA PRO A 32 14.96 6.47 -7.64
C PRO A 32 14.69 7.97 -7.80
N GLY A 33 13.72 8.38 -8.64
CA GLY A 33 13.28 9.77 -8.78
C GLY A 33 12.34 10.25 -7.68
N GLY A 34 12.00 9.40 -6.71
CA GLY A 34 11.19 9.75 -5.54
C GLY A 34 9.79 9.15 -5.55
N TYR A 35 9.24 8.98 -4.36
CA TYR A 35 7.90 8.45 -4.13
C TYR A 35 7.31 9.04 -2.85
N ASP A 36 5.99 9.22 -2.85
CA ASP A 36 5.25 9.54 -1.63
C ASP A 36 5.01 8.29 -0.79
N ARG A 37 4.89 8.47 0.52
CA ARG A 37 4.69 7.38 1.46
C ARG A 37 3.49 7.65 2.37
N ILE A 38 2.56 6.70 2.38
CA ILE A 38 1.38 6.68 3.25
C ILE A 38 1.50 5.47 4.17
N ALA A 39 1.96 5.69 5.40
CA ALA A 39 2.09 4.66 6.42
C ALA A 39 0.94 4.79 7.44
N VAL A 40 0.02 3.81 7.45
CA VAL A 40 -1.16 3.79 8.33
C VAL A 40 -1.29 2.42 8.98
N ALA A 41 -1.72 2.34 10.25
CA ALA A 41 -1.93 1.05 10.90
C ALA A 41 -2.90 0.18 10.10
N GLY A 42 -2.47 -1.03 9.73
CA GLY A 42 -3.25 -1.94 8.88
C GLY A 42 -3.17 -1.66 7.38
N GLY A 43 -2.31 -0.74 6.93
CA GLY A 43 -2.08 -0.48 5.50
C GLY A 43 -3.37 -0.07 4.79
N VAL A 44 -3.84 -0.91 3.87
CA VAL A 44 -5.07 -0.64 3.09
C VAL A 44 -6.37 -0.91 3.85
N LYS A 45 -6.32 -1.41 5.10
CA LYS A 45 -7.53 -1.77 5.87
C LYS A 45 -8.54 -0.63 5.94
N ASP A 46 -8.08 0.57 6.27
CA ASP A 46 -8.93 1.77 6.37
C ASP A 46 -9.55 2.14 5.02
N LEU A 47 -8.78 2.02 3.93
CA LEU A 47 -9.28 2.24 2.57
C LEU A 47 -10.40 1.25 2.21
N VAL A 48 -10.21 -0.03 2.50
CA VAL A 48 -11.21 -1.06 2.20
C VAL A 48 -12.48 -0.85 3.04
N ALA A 49 -12.34 -0.48 4.32
CA ALA A 49 -13.46 -0.27 5.22
C ALA A 49 -14.26 1.00 4.92
N ASN A 50 -13.58 2.10 4.58
CA ASN A 50 -14.17 3.43 4.55
C ASN A 50 -14.17 4.09 3.16
N GLY A 51 -13.60 3.46 2.14
CA GLY A 51 -13.54 3.97 0.78
C GLY A 51 -12.95 5.39 0.72
N GLU A 52 -13.66 6.31 0.08
CA GLU A 52 -13.24 7.71 -0.09
C GLU A 52 -13.16 8.50 1.23
N ASN A 53 -13.84 8.05 2.29
CA ASN A 53 -13.79 8.69 3.60
C ASN A 53 -12.53 8.32 4.40
N SER A 54 -11.80 7.28 3.95
CA SER A 54 -10.57 6.80 4.60
C SER A 54 -9.46 7.86 4.60
N LEU A 55 -8.59 7.80 5.60
CA LEU A 55 -7.38 8.61 5.65
C LEU A 55 -6.43 8.26 4.50
N VAL A 56 -6.37 6.97 4.15
CA VAL A 56 -5.57 6.48 3.02
C VAL A 56 -6.01 7.13 1.72
N PHE A 57 -7.31 7.14 1.42
CA PHE A 57 -7.83 7.77 0.20
C PHE A 57 -7.54 9.26 0.13
N LYS A 58 -7.76 9.98 1.24
CA LYS A 58 -7.47 11.42 1.33
C LYS A 58 -6.01 11.74 0.99
N ASN A 59 -5.07 10.93 1.50
CA ASN A 59 -3.65 11.10 1.17
C ASN A 59 -3.31 10.68 -0.26
N LEU A 60 -3.92 9.62 -0.80
CA LEU A 60 -3.77 9.26 -2.21
C LEU A 60 -4.24 10.40 -3.12
N LYS A 61 -5.37 11.05 -2.78
CA LYS A 61 -5.87 12.21 -3.52
C LYS A 61 -4.91 13.39 -3.45
N ILE A 62 -4.38 13.72 -2.27
CA ILE A 62 -3.39 14.80 -2.11
C ILE A 62 -2.13 14.51 -2.95
N SER A 63 -1.59 13.29 -2.88
CA SER A 63 -0.44 12.87 -3.68
C SER A 63 -0.74 12.94 -5.19
N SER A 64 -1.92 12.50 -5.61
CA SER A 64 -2.38 12.62 -7.01
C SER A 64 -2.46 14.07 -7.48
N ASP A 65 -3.07 14.95 -6.68
CA ASP A 65 -3.31 16.34 -7.05
C ASP A 65 -2.00 17.14 -7.09
N LEU A 66 -1.07 16.89 -6.15
CA LEU A 66 0.16 17.67 -6.00
C LEU A 66 1.36 17.08 -6.77
N HIS A 67 1.53 15.76 -6.75
CA HIS A 67 2.75 15.10 -7.23
C HIS A 67 2.53 14.13 -8.40
N GLN A 68 1.27 13.87 -8.78
CA GLN A 68 0.91 13.10 -9.98
C GLN A 68 1.70 11.79 -10.17
N PRO A 69 1.74 10.89 -9.16
CA PRO A 69 2.39 9.59 -9.25
C PRO A 69 1.83 8.77 -10.41
N LYS A 70 2.72 8.03 -11.08
CA LYS A 70 2.34 7.11 -12.18
C LYS A 70 1.98 5.71 -11.66
N THR A 71 2.31 5.41 -10.42
CA THR A 71 2.08 4.11 -9.80
C THR A 71 1.62 4.24 -8.34
N ILE A 72 0.54 3.57 -7.98
CA ILE A 72 0.14 3.31 -6.59
C ILE A 72 0.68 1.93 -6.22
N VAL A 73 1.48 1.85 -5.16
CA VAL A 73 2.01 0.59 -4.64
C VAL A 73 1.33 0.27 -3.32
N LEU A 74 0.59 -0.83 -3.28
CA LEU A 74 -0.13 -1.30 -2.10
C LEU A 74 0.63 -2.48 -1.48
N ILE A 75 1.04 -2.35 -0.23
CA ILE A 75 1.81 -3.39 0.46
C ILE A 75 1.10 -3.80 1.76
N GLN A 76 0.73 -5.08 1.85
CA GLN A 76 0.25 -5.69 3.09
C GLN A 76 1.25 -6.70 3.65
N HIS A 77 1.12 -7.08 4.91
CA HIS A 77 1.98 -8.06 5.55
C HIS A 77 1.19 -9.05 6.40
N GLY A 78 1.77 -10.23 6.60
CA GLY A 78 1.28 -11.18 7.60
C GLY A 78 1.68 -10.78 9.01
N ASP A 79 1.00 -11.36 9.99
CA ASP A 79 1.09 -11.03 11.41
C ASP A 79 0.83 -9.53 11.69
N CYS A 80 -0.21 -8.98 11.05
CA CYS A 80 -0.58 -7.59 11.23
C CYS A 80 -1.54 -7.41 12.40
N GLY A 81 -1.10 -6.72 13.47
CA GLY A 81 -1.92 -6.48 14.66
C GLY A 81 -3.23 -5.71 14.38
N ALA A 82 -3.29 -4.89 13.33
CA ALA A 82 -4.54 -4.23 12.93
C ALA A 82 -5.59 -5.20 12.38
N TYR A 83 -5.17 -6.38 11.93
CA TYR A 83 -6.03 -7.50 11.54
C TYR A 83 -6.12 -8.56 12.67
N GLY A 84 -5.58 -8.26 13.85
CA GLY A 84 -5.55 -9.14 15.03
C GLY A 84 -4.31 -10.05 15.12
N GLY A 85 -3.38 -9.97 14.16
CA GLY A 85 -2.19 -10.81 14.11
C GLY A 85 -2.47 -12.23 13.59
N SER A 86 -1.42 -13.02 13.38
CA SER A 86 -1.58 -14.35 12.76
C SER A 86 -2.41 -15.33 13.61
N VAL A 87 -2.57 -15.04 14.91
CA VAL A 87 -3.35 -15.85 15.86
C VAL A 87 -4.86 -15.84 15.59
N GLU A 88 -5.38 -14.82 14.90
CA GLU A 88 -6.80 -14.74 14.54
C GLU A 88 -7.17 -15.60 13.33
N PHE A 89 -6.18 -16.21 12.68
CA PHE A 89 -6.37 -17.01 11.48
C PHE A 89 -6.18 -18.50 11.77
N ALA A 90 -6.93 -19.33 11.04
CA ALA A 90 -6.80 -20.78 11.17
C ALA A 90 -5.40 -21.27 10.79
N ASP A 91 -4.80 -20.65 9.77
CA ASP A 91 -3.44 -20.91 9.32
C ASP A 91 -2.89 -19.72 8.52
N PHE A 92 -1.63 -19.85 8.10
CA PHE A 92 -0.94 -18.87 7.27
C PHE A 92 -1.61 -18.65 5.90
N ALA A 93 -2.24 -19.68 5.32
CA ALA A 93 -2.89 -19.58 4.02
C ALA A 93 -4.18 -18.76 4.08
N ALA A 94 -4.96 -18.92 5.15
CA ALA A 94 -6.15 -18.12 5.42
C ALA A 94 -5.81 -16.64 5.61
N GLU A 95 -4.74 -16.33 6.36
CA GLU A 95 -4.25 -14.97 6.50
C GLU A 95 -3.80 -14.40 5.14
N GLU A 96 -2.99 -15.14 4.40
CA GLU A 96 -2.49 -14.72 3.09
C GLU A 96 -3.64 -14.45 2.11
N ALA A 97 -4.68 -15.29 2.12
CA ALA A 97 -5.87 -15.12 1.30
C ALA A 97 -6.62 -13.83 1.64
N LEU A 98 -6.85 -13.54 2.93
CA LEU A 98 -7.49 -12.29 3.34
C LEU A 98 -6.67 -11.08 2.91
N GLN A 99 -5.35 -11.08 3.17
CA GLN A 99 -4.51 -9.94 2.82
C GLN A 99 -4.48 -9.69 1.30
N LYS A 100 -4.47 -10.75 0.47
CA LYS A 100 -4.61 -10.63 -0.99
C LYS A 100 -5.96 -10.05 -1.40
N GLU A 101 -7.04 -10.47 -0.75
CA GLU A 101 -8.38 -9.94 -1.01
C GLU A 101 -8.47 -8.46 -0.67
N GLN A 102 -7.92 -8.05 0.48
CA GLN A 102 -7.83 -6.64 0.90
C GLN A 102 -7.07 -5.80 -0.14
N LEU A 103 -5.94 -6.29 -0.65
CA LEU A 103 -5.19 -5.62 -1.71
C LEU A 103 -5.99 -5.50 -3.01
N LYS A 104 -6.72 -6.55 -3.42
CA LYS A 104 -7.59 -6.51 -4.61
C LYS A 104 -8.76 -5.53 -4.45
N SER A 105 -9.35 -5.45 -3.27
CA SER A 105 -10.41 -4.50 -2.96
C SER A 105 -9.91 -3.06 -2.97
N ALA A 106 -8.74 -2.81 -2.37
CA ALA A 106 -8.07 -1.52 -2.40
C ALA A 106 -7.69 -1.08 -3.83
N GLU A 107 -7.25 -2.00 -4.68
CA GLU A 107 -7.00 -1.72 -6.10
C GLU A 107 -8.28 -1.27 -6.82
N ARG A 108 -9.41 -1.97 -6.63
CA ARG A 108 -10.68 -1.57 -7.26
C ARG A 108 -11.10 -0.16 -6.85
N LEU A 109 -11.00 0.14 -5.56
CA LEU A 109 -11.31 1.49 -5.03
C LEU A 109 -10.35 2.55 -5.58
N SER A 110 -9.06 2.24 -5.69
CA SER A 110 -8.06 3.15 -6.24
C SER A 110 -8.33 3.41 -7.73
N LYS A 111 -8.57 2.36 -8.53
CA LYS A 111 -8.83 2.47 -9.97
C LYS A 111 -10.13 3.18 -10.32
N ALA A 112 -11.13 3.12 -9.43
CA ALA A 112 -12.37 3.88 -9.61
C ALA A 112 -12.12 5.40 -9.64
N GLN A 113 -11.09 5.86 -8.92
CA GLN A 113 -10.79 7.29 -8.74
C GLN A 113 -9.55 7.75 -9.52
N PHE A 114 -8.61 6.84 -9.77
CA PHE A 114 -7.35 7.08 -10.47
C PHE A 114 -7.18 6.10 -11.66
N PRO A 115 -8.08 6.12 -12.67
CA PRO A 115 -8.13 5.09 -13.71
C PRO A 115 -6.89 5.02 -14.62
N SER A 116 -6.12 6.11 -14.72
CA SER A 116 -4.89 6.19 -15.52
C SER A 116 -3.62 5.80 -14.74
N VAL A 117 -3.71 5.60 -13.42
CA VAL A 117 -2.56 5.31 -12.56
C VAL A 117 -2.43 3.79 -12.40
N ALA A 118 -1.22 3.26 -12.61
CA ALA A 118 -0.95 1.84 -12.42
C ALA A 118 -1.10 1.48 -10.93
N VAL A 119 -1.69 0.31 -10.63
CA VAL A 119 -1.78 -0.18 -9.25
C VAL A 119 -1.02 -1.50 -9.15
N GLU A 120 0.00 -1.51 -8.31
CA GLU A 120 0.80 -2.69 -8.01
C GLU A 120 0.55 -3.14 -6.57
N LYS A 121 0.50 -4.46 -6.35
CA LYS A 121 0.12 -5.05 -5.08
C LYS A 121 1.21 -6.01 -4.63
N PHE A 122 1.62 -5.93 -3.37
CA PHE A 122 2.62 -6.80 -2.79
C PHE A 122 2.19 -7.28 -1.40
N LEU A 123 2.51 -8.54 -1.11
CA LEU A 123 2.63 -9.00 0.26
C LEU A 123 4.08 -8.95 0.69
N ILE A 124 4.35 -8.55 1.92
CA ILE A 124 5.68 -8.63 2.52
C ILE A 124 5.67 -9.58 3.72
N ARG A 125 6.61 -10.53 3.74
CA ARG A 125 6.86 -11.40 4.90
C ARG A 125 7.68 -10.67 5.94
N LEU A 126 7.66 -11.11 7.20
CA LEU A 126 8.54 -10.57 8.25
C LEU A 126 10.03 -10.75 7.96
N SER A 127 10.40 -11.69 7.07
CA SER A 127 11.75 -11.82 6.53
C SER A 127 12.19 -10.64 5.63
N GLY A 128 11.25 -9.79 5.22
CA GLY A 128 11.45 -8.69 4.27
C GLY A 128 11.30 -9.10 2.80
N GLU A 129 10.91 -10.35 2.51
CA GLU A 129 10.59 -10.82 1.16
C GLU A 129 9.27 -10.19 0.69
N LEU A 130 9.29 -9.52 -0.48
CA LEU A 130 8.10 -9.02 -1.15
C LEU A 130 7.64 -9.99 -2.24
N ILE A 131 6.37 -10.35 -2.21
CA ILE A 131 5.69 -11.27 -3.13
C ILE A 131 4.65 -10.46 -3.91
N PRO A 132 4.77 -10.34 -5.24
CA PRO A 132 3.76 -9.71 -6.07
C PRO A 132 2.40 -10.42 -5.96
N VAL A 133 1.31 -9.66 -5.90
CA VAL A 133 -0.06 -10.16 -5.92
C VAL A 133 -0.70 -9.78 -7.24
N ILE A 134 -1.07 -10.80 -8.03
CA ILE A 134 -1.76 -10.65 -9.31
C ILE A 134 -3.26 -10.44 -9.08
#